data_AF-A0A482J3F3-F1
#
_entry.id   AF-A0A482J3F3-F1
#
_cell.length_a   1.000
_cell.length_b   1.000
_cell.length_c   1.000
_cell.angle_alpha   90.00
_cell.angle_beta   90.00
_cell.angle_gamma   90.00
#
_symmetry.space_group_name_H-M   'P 1'
#
loop_
_entity.id
_entity.type
_entity.pdbx_description
1 polymer ?
#
loop_
_entity_poly.entity_id
_entity_poly.type
_entity_poly.pdbx_seq_one_letter_code
_entity_poly.pdbx_strand_id
1 'polypeptide(L)' 'MIKLADNTFKERDLLERAMRNLRAIAPRRGEIRWVLVHQLFSTGSTVSAAICREFGYDPDEKVKP' A
#
# COMPACT_ATOMS: atom_id res chain seq x y z
N MET A 1 0.36 18.54 0.48
CA MET A 1 -1.12 18.54 0.33
C MET A 1 -1.42 18.24 -1.12
N ILE A 2 -2.39 17.38 -1.40
CA ILE A 2 -2.83 17.03 -2.76
C ILE A 2 -4.21 17.63 -3.01
N LYS A 3 -4.44 18.13 -4.23
CA LYS A 3 -5.76 18.60 -4.67
C LYS A 3 -6.39 17.58 -5.62
N LEU A 4 -7.62 17.14 -5.35
CA LEU A 4 -8.41 16.26 -6.20
C LEU A 4 -9.81 16.86 -6.35
N ALA A 5 -10.25 17.18 -7.57
CA ALA A 5 -11.56 17.77 -7.86
C ALA A 5 -11.99 18.84 -6.83
N ASP A 6 -11.18 19.91 -6.71
CA ASP A 6 -11.35 21.04 -5.78
C ASP A 6 -11.30 20.72 -4.27
N ASN A 7 -11.09 19.46 -3.90
CA ASN A 7 -10.90 19.04 -2.52
C ASN A 7 -9.42 18.95 -2.16
N THR A 8 -9.07 19.30 -0.93
CA THR A 8 -7.69 19.28 -0.44
C THR A 8 -7.50 18.14 0.56
N PHE A 9 -6.52 17.27 0.30
CA PHE A 9 -6.20 16.12 1.13
C PHE A 9 -4.76 16.19 1.63
N LYS A 10 -4.53 15.63 2.82
CA LYS A 10 -3.18 15.30 3.28
C LYS A 10 -2.74 14.03 2.56
N GLU A 11 -1.61 14.13 1.87
CA GLU A 11 -1.02 13.02 1.12
C GLU A 11 -0.76 11.81 2.01
N ARG A 12 -0.15 12.05 3.19
CA ARG A 12 0.12 10.99 4.16
C ARG A 12 -1.15 10.23 4.54
N ASP A 13 -2.23 10.93 4.85
CA ASP A 13 -3.51 10.32 5.23
C ASP A 13 -4.08 9.44 4.09
N LEU A 14 -3.92 9.85 2.83
CA LEU A 14 -4.36 9.04 1.68
C LEU A 14 -3.51 7.77 1.54
N LEU A 15 -2.20 7.87 1.69
CA LEU A 15 -1.29 6.72 1.64
C LEU A 15 -1.54 5.75 2.80
N GLU A 16 -1.76 6.25 4.02
CA GLU A 16 -2.10 5.41 5.18
C GLU A 16 -3.41 4.65 4.96
N ARG A 17 -4.42 5.29 4.35
CA ARG A 17 -5.67 4.64 3.98
C ARG A 17 -5.47 3.57 2.91
N ALA A 18 -4.65 3.85 1.90
CA ALA A 18 -4.32 2.89 0.85
C ALA A 18 -3.64 1.64 1.45
N MET A 19 -2.62 1.84 2.29
CA MET A 19 -1.91 0.75 2.97
C MET A 19 -2.80 -0.05 3.92
N ARG A 20 -3.72 0.60 4.65
CA ARG A 20 -4.68 -0.09 5.55
C ARG A 20 -5.67 -0.97 4.80
N ASN A 21 -6.01 -0.61 3.56
CA ASN A 21 -6.97 -1.33 2.74
C ASN A 21 -6.32 -2.36 1.79
N LEU A 22 -5.03 -2.63 1.93
CA LEU A 22 -4.28 -3.54 1.05
C LEU A 22 -4.88 -4.96 0.98
N ARG A 23 -5.51 -5.43 2.06
CA ARG A 23 -6.21 -6.73 2.08
C ARG A 23 -7.36 -6.83 1.07
N ALA A 24 -7.98 -5.70 0.70
CA ALA A 24 -9.11 -5.69 -0.23
C ALA A 24 -8.72 -6.12 -1.65
N ILE A 25 -7.43 -6.00 -2.00
CA ILE A 25 -6.87 -6.46 -3.29
C ILE A 25 -6.12 -7.79 -3.17
N ALA A 26 -6.02 -8.36 -1.96
CA ALA A 26 -5.32 -9.62 -1.75
C ALA A 26 -6.14 -10.79 -2.35
N PRO A 27 -5.50 -11.73 -3.06
CA PRO A 27 -6.19 -12.92 -3.53
C PRO A 27 -6.56 -13.83 -2.36
N ARG A 28 -7.56 -14.71 -2.54
CA ARG A 28 -8.02 -15.65 -1.48
C ARG A 28 -6.89 -16.52 -0.89
N ARG A 29 -5.89 -16.87 -1.72
CA ARG A 29 -4.71 -17.64 -1.29
C ARG A 29 -3.71 -16.86 -0.44
N GLY A 30 -3.92 -15.55 -0.30
CA GLY A 30 -2.98 -14.57 0.24
C GLY A 30 -1.81 -14.29 -0.71
N GLU A 31 -1.13 -13.18 -0.47
CA GLU A 31 0.03 -12.73 -1.26
C GLU A 31 1.03 -12.01 -0.36
N ILE A 32 2.30 -11.98 -0.76
CA ILE A 32 3.34 -11.25 -0.02
C ILE A 32 3.04 -9.75 -0.06
N ARG A 33 3.13 -9.07 1.09
CA ARG A 33 2.73 -7.67 1.25
C ARG A 33 3.38 -6.75 0.22
N TRP A 34 4.69 -6.87 0.00
CA TRP A 34 5.38 -6.00 -0.96
C TRP A 34 4.85 -6.18 -2.38
N VAL A 35 4.39 -7.37 -2.77
CA VAL A 35 3.80 -7.64 -4.10
C VAL A 35 2.46 -6.91 -4.24
N LEU A 36 1.64 -6.88 -3.19
CA LEU A 36 0.39 -6.12 -3.19
C LEU A 36 0.65 -4.61 -3.27
N VAL A 37 1.68 -4.12 -2.57
CA VAL A 37 2.08 -2.70 -2.65
C VAL A 37 2.61 -2.36 -4.06
N HIS A 38 3.38 -3.25 -4.67
CA HIS A 38 3.80 -3.14 -6.07
C HIS A 38 2.60 -3.00 -7.00
N GLN A 39 1.58 -3.86 -6.85
CA GLN A 39 0.37 -3.81 -7.67
C GLN A 39 -0.41 -2.50 -7.46
N LEU A 40 -0.50 -2.02 -6.23
CA LEU A 40 -1.24 -0.82 -5.87
C LEU A 40 -0.59 0.46 -6.42
N PHE A 41 0.73 0.59 -6.32
CA PHE A 41 1.47 1.80 -6.69
C PHE A 41 2.24 1.70 -8.01
N SER A 42 2.30 0.52 -8.63
CA SER A 42 3.05 0.24 -9.87
C SER A 42 4.55 0.59 -9.77
N THR A 43 5.18 0.27 -8.65
CA THR A 43 6.59 0.58 -8.36
C THR A 43 7.48 -0.67 -8.28
N GLY A 44 8.79 -0.59 -8.46
CA GLY A 44 9.69 -1.74 -8.28
C GLY A 44 9.65 -2.38 -6.88
N SER A 45 10.18 -3.61 -6.75
CA SER A 45 10.19 -4.38 -5.49
C SER A 45 10.89 -3.64 -4.35
N THR A 46 12.04 -3.00 -4.63
CA THR A 46 12.78 -2.19 -3.65
C THR A 46 11.93 -1.06 -3.07
N VAL A 47 11.24 -0.31 -3.94
CA VAL A 47 10.39 0.81 -3.53
C VAL A 47 9.18 0.29 -2.74
N SER A 48 8.57 -0.80 -3.19
CA SER A 48 7.41 -1.40 -2.53
C SER A 48 7.75 -1.90 -1.12
N ALA A 49 8.91 -2.53 -0.95
CA ALA A 49 9.39 -2.95 0.36
C ALA A 49 9.74 -1.76 1.27
N ALA A 50 10.30 -0.68 0.72
CA ALA A 50 10.55 0.55 1.47
C ALA A 50 9.24 1.20 1.94
N ILE A 51 8.22 1.26 1.08
CA ILE A 51 6.87 1.75 1.45
C ILE A 51 6.29 0.91 2.59
N CYS A 52 6.40 -0.42 2.54
CA CYS A 52 5.93 -1.27 3.64
C CYS A 52 6.54 -0.83 4.98
N ARG A 53 7.87 -0.68 5.02
CA ARG A 53 8.61 -0.29 6.24
C ARG A 53 8.28 1.12 6.71
N GLU A 54 8.11 2.07 5.79
CA GLU A 54 7.73 3.46 6.08
C GLU A 54 6.37 3.58 6.80
N PHE A 55 5.47 2.61 6.56
CA PHE A 55 4.18 2.51 7.25
C PHE A 55 4.17 1.47 8.37
N GLY A 56 5.34 0.97 8.80
CA GLY A 56 5.48 0.06 9.93
C GLY A 56 5.06 -1.39 9.66
N TYR A 57 5.01 -1.81 8.39
CA TYR A 57 4.66 -3.17 8.01
C TYR A 57 5.87 -4.00 7.61
N ASP A 58 5.78 -5.31 7.87
CA ASP A 58 6.73 -6.30 7.34
C ASP A 58 6.45 -6.55 5.85
N PRO A 59 7.40 -6.24 4.94
CA PRO A 59 7.22 -6.44 3.50
C PRO A 59 7.05 -7.91 3.09
N ASP A 60 7.58 -8.86 3.86
CA ASP A 60 7.57 -10.28 3.54
C ASP A 60 6.39 -11.03 4.17
N GLU A 61 5.56 -10.32 4.95
CA GLU A 61 4.34 -10.86 5.54
C GLU A 61 3.35 -11.30 4.47
N LYS A 62 2.76 -12.48 4.65
CA LYS A 62 1.68 -12.97 3.81
C LYS A 62 0.33 -12.38 4.22
N VAL A 63 -0.19 -11.47 3.42
CA VAL A 63 -1.49 -10.81 3.62
C VAL A 63 -2.61 -11.66 3.00
N LYS A 64 -3.70 -11.84 3.73
CA LYS A 64 -4.94 -12.48 3.27
C LYS A 64 -6.10 -11.46 3.28
N PRO A 65 -7.20 -11.71 2.55
CA PRO A 65 -8.36 -10.81 2.52
C PRO A 65 -8.91 -10.45 3.91
#